data_AF-A0A958C4V6-F1
#
_entry.id   AF-A0A958C4V6-F1
#
_cell.length_a   1.000
_cell.length_b   1.000
_cell.length_c   1.000
_cell.angle_alpha   90.00
_cell.angle_beta   90.00
_cell.angle_gamma   90.00
#
_symmetry.space_group_name_H-M   'P 1'
#
loop_
_entity.id
_entity.type
_entity.pdbx_description
1 polymer ?
#
loop_
_entity_poly.entity_id
_entity_poly.type
_entity_poly.pdbx_seq_one_letter_code
_entity_poly.pdbx_strand_id
1 'polypeptide(L)'
;LSARGNLAAMRTLLPAMMMMQLYYPGSAQPPAELSLSPNGRLRIVAPPHNLDRGALAPLLAALRSLGLWTHPALIQQPPTGHAIHYAGTLPMNDDPAAYQCDPTGRLHGTRRVFVADSAGFPTLPAKNMSFGMMANAMRIAATAAGS
;
A
#
# COMPACT_ATOMS: atom_id res chain seq x y z
N LEU A 1 -14.74 37.53 3.17
CA LEU A 1 -15.43 36.63 4.13
C LEU A 1 -14.88 36.90 5.52
N SER A 2 -15.72 37.25 6.50
CA SER A 2 -15.25 37.63 7.85
C SER A 2 -14.91 36.39 8.70
N ALA A 3 -13.90 36.49 9.57
CA ALA A 3 -13.44 35.39 10.42
C ALA A 3 -14.57 34.79 11.29
N ARG A 4 -15.53 35.62 11.72
CA ARG A 4 -16.71 35.17 12.49
C ARG A 4 -17.65 34.28 11.66
N GLY A 5 -17.84 34.59 10.38
CA GLY A 5 -18.65 33.78 9.48
C GLY A 5 -18.03 32.39 9.23
N ASN A 6 -16.71 32.35 9.03
CA ASN A 6 -15.98 31.08 8.85
C ASN A 6 -16.07 30.21 10.12
N LEU A 7 -15.92 30.80 11.30
CA LEU A 7 -16.00 30.06 12.56
C LEU A 7 -17.40 29.48 12.81
N ALA A 8 -18.45 30.24 12.49
CA ALA A 8 -19.83 29.75 12.58
C ALA A 8 -20.08 28.58 11.62
N ALA A 9 -19.59 28.66 10.39
CA ALA A 9 -19.69 27.59 9.40
C ALA A 9 -18.87 26.35 9.81
N MET A 10 -17.66 26.52 10.33
CA MET A 10 -16.85 25.41 10.83
C MET A 10 -17.56 24.68 11.98
N ARG A 11 -18.18 25.41 12.91
CA ARG A 11 -18.90 24.82 14.05
C ARG A 11 -20.08 23.95 13.62
N THR A 12 -20.74 24.28 12.52
CA THR A 12 -21.89 23.50 12.02
C THR A 12 -21.46 22.39 11.06
N LEU A 13 -20.43 22.60 10.25
CA LEU A 13 -19.99 21.64 9.24
C LEU A 13 -19.07 20.56 9.82
N LEU A 14 -18.09 20.92 10.66
CA LEU A 14 -17.09 19.97 11.18
C LEU A 14 -17.70 18.72 11.83
N PRO A 15 -18.73 18.81 12.68
CA PRO A 15 -19.33 17.61 13.29
C PRO A 15 -20.03 16.69 12.29
N ALA A 16 -20.38 17.21 11.11
CA ALA A 16 -21.04 16.47 10.03
C ALA A 16 -20.06 16.02 8.92
N MET A 17 -18.75 16.30 9.07
CA MET A 17 -17.73 15.88 8.12
C MET A 17 -17.22 14.47 8.44
N MET A 18 -17.05 13.67 7.39
CA MET A 18 -16.42 12.36 7.45
C MET A 18 -15.23 12.31 6.52
N MET A 19 -14.15 11.68 6.97
CA MET A 19 -12.99 11.34 6.14
C MET A 19 -13.04 9.84 5.82
N MET A 20 -12.92 9.50 4.54
CA MET A 20 -12.88 8.13 4.07
C MET A 20 -11.54 7.87 3.39
N GLN A 21 -10.85 6.83 3.82
CA GLN A 21 -9.62 6.35 3.19
C GLN A 21 -9.92 5.14 2.32
N LEU A 22 -9.56 5.23 1.04
CA LEU A 22 -9.69 4.14 0.08
C LEU A 22 -8.31 3.54 -0.18
N TYR A 23 -8.23 2.23 -0.06
CA TYR A 23 -7.02 1.46 -0.33
C TYR A 23 -7.28 0.52 -1.50
N TYR A 24 -6.35 0.50 -2.44
CA TYR A 24 -6.40 -0.34 -3.63
C TYR A 24 -5.30 -1.40 -3.55
N PRO A 25 -5.51 -2.58 -4.15
CA PRO A 25 -4.44 -3.55 -4.26
C PRO A 25 -3.34 -2.99 -5.15
N GLY A 26 -2.09 -3.32 -4.81
CA GLY A 26 -0.91 -2.96 -5.58
C GLY A 26 -0.20 -4.18 -6.13
N SER A 27 0.39 -4.05 -7.30
CA SER A 27 1.35 -5.00 -7.85
C SER A 27 2.65 -4.26 -8.19
N ALA A 28 3.69 -5.00 -8.57
CA ALA A 28 4.87 -4.38 -9.15
C ALA A 28 4.46 -3.45 -10.32
N GLN A 29 5.04 -2.25 -10.34
CA GLN A 29 4.78 -1.23 -11.37
C GLN A 29 6.08 -0.92 -12.14
N PRO A 30 6.52 -1.76 -13.09
CA PRO A 30 7.71 -1.45 -13.87
C PRO A 30 7.57 -0.09 -14.59
N PRO A 31 8.60 0.77 -14.60
CA PRO A 31 9.94 0.59 -14.05
C PRO A 31 10.10 1.17 -12.61
N ALA A 32 9.42 0.59 -11.62
CA ALA A 32 9.62 0.95 -10.21
C ALA A 32 10.86 0.26 -9.62
N GLU A 33 11.68 1.04 -8.94
CA GLU A 33 12.94 0.63 -8.33
C GLU A 33 13.01 1.07 -6.86
N LEU A 34 13.66 0.24 -6.05
CA LEU A 34 14.00 0.53 -4.67
C LEU A 34 15.49 0.27 -4.47
N SER A 35 16.20 1.25 -3.93
CA SER A 35 17.66 1.19 -3.75
C SER A 35 18.10 1.90 -2.48
N LEU A 36 19.22 1.48 -1.90
CA LEU A 36 19.85 2.16 -0.77
C LEU A 36 20.98 3.06 -1.29
N SER A 37 20.91 4.36 -1.01
CA SER A 37 21.98 5.30 -1.31
C SER A 37 23.20 5.07 -0.38
N PRO A 38 24.41 5.49 -0.78
CA PRO A 38 25.63 5.30 0.05
C PRO A 38 25.55 5.92 1.46
N ASN A 39 24.70 6.92 1.65
CA ASN A 39 24.44 7.55 2.95
C ASN A 39 23.36 6.83 3.80
N GLY A 40 22.98 5.61 3.41
CA GLY A 40 21.97 4.81 4.11
C GLY A 40 20.52 5.27 3.88
N ARG A 41 20.27 6.22 2.98
CA ARG A 41 18.90 6.65 2.66
C ARG A 41 18.26 5.73 1.64
N LEU A 42 17.01 5.35 1.89
CA LEU A 42 16.19 4.63 0.93
C LEU A 42 15.76 5.57 -0.21
N ARG A 43 16.00 5.15 -1.45
CA ARG A 43 15.55 5.80 -2.68
C ARG A 43 14.53 4.90 -3.36
N ILE A 44 13.31 5.41 -3.48
CA ILE A 44 12.20 4.77 -4.20
C ILE A 44 11.93 5.61 -5.44
N VAL A 45 12.03 5.00 -6.63
CA VAL A 45 11.70 5.64 -7.89
C VAL A 45 10.59 4.83 -8.52
N ALA A 46 9.46 5.47 -8.80
CA ALA A 46 8.34 4.82 -9.45
C ALA A 46 7.58 5.85 -10.28
N PRO A 47 6.94 5.43 -11.38
CA PRO A 47 6.09 6.33 -12.16
C PRO A 47 4.92 6.85 -11.30
N PRO A 48 4.38 8.04 -11.62
CA PRO A 48 3.13 8.50 -11.02
C PRO A 48 2.04 7.46 -11.28
N HIS A 49 1.40 7.00 -10.21
CA HIS A 49 0.18 6.22 -10.36
C HIS A 49 -0.98 7.21 -10.30
N ASN A 50 -1.84 7.26 -11.31
CA ASN A 50 -3.04 8.08 -11.28
C ASN A 50 -4.24 7.16 -11.08
N LEU A 51 -5.02 7.43 -10.03
CA LEU A 51 -6.30 6.79 -9.85
C LEU A 51 -7.22 7.19 -11.00
N ASP A 52 -7.79 6.21 -11.69
CA ASP A 52 -8.92 6.48 -12.59
C ASP A 52 -10.10 6.98 -11.75
N ARG A 53 -10.37 8.29 -11.83
CA ARG A 53 -11.50 8.91 -11.12
C ARG A 53 -12.85 8.38 -11.60
N GLY A 54 -12.92 7.86 -12.84
CA GLY A 54 -14.11 7.19 -13.36
C GLY A 54 -14.49 5.95 -12.55
N ALA A 55 -13.49 5.22 -12.06
CA ALA A 55 -13.70 4.04 -11.21
C ALA A 55 -14.38 4.37 -9.86
N LEU A 56 -14.36 5.64 -9.42
CA LEU A 56 -15.04 6.08 -8.22
C LEU A 56 -16.55 6.32 -8.41
N ALA A 57 -17.05 6.44 -9.64
CA ALA A 57 -18.43 6.83 -9.90
C ALA A 57 -19.48 5.96 -9.18
N PRO A 58 -19.37 4.61 -9.15
CA PRO A 58 -20.33 3.78 -8.43
C PRO A 58 -20.31 4.01 -6.92
N LEU A 59 -19.12 4.19 -6.33
CA LEU A 59 -18.95 4.48 -4.91
C LEU A 59 -19.56 5.85 -4.56
N LEU A 60 -19.27 6.87 -5.37
CA LEU A 60 -19.81 8.22 -5.16
C LEU A 60 -21.34 8.25 -5.29
N ALA A 61 -21.91 7.49 -6.22
CA ALA A 61 -23.36 7.33 -6.35
C ALA A 61 -23.99 6.67 -5.10
N ALA A 62 -23.37 5.62 -4.57
CA ALA A 62 -23.82 4.94 -3.36
C ALA A 62 -23.70 5.82 -2.11
N LEU A 63 -22.61 6.59 -1.96
CA LEU A 63 -22.48 7.56 -0.86
C LEU A 63 -23.55 8.65 -0.96
N ARG A 64 -23.83 9.15 -2.18
CA ARG A 64 -24.85 10.15 -2.40
C ARG A 64 -26.25 9.66 -2.05
N SER A 65 -26.59 8.40 -2.32
CA SER A 65 -27.91 7.85 -1.95
C SER A 65 -28.10 7.73 -0.43
N LEU A 66 -27.00 7.70 0.34
CA LEU A 66 -26.99 7.76 1.81
C LEU A 66 -26.98 9.21 2.36
N GLY A 67 -27.08 10.22 1.50
CA GLY A 67 -27.03 11.63 1.89
C GLY A 67 -25.61 12.16 2.15
N LEU A 68 -24.57 11.40 1.79
CA LEU A 68 -23.18 11.84 1.90
C LEU A 68 -22.77 12.57 0.63
N TRP A 69 -22.47 13.86 0.78
CA TRP A 69 -22.05 14.72 -0.32
C TRP A 69 -20.54 14.93 -0.25
N THR A 70 -19.89 14.88 -1.41
CA THR A 70 -18.48 15.23 -1.56
C THR A 70 -18.27 16.10 -2.79
N HIS A 71 -17.14 16.79 -2.83
CA HIS A 71 -16.72 17.61 -3.96
C HIS A 71 -15.43 17.02 -4.55
N PRO A 72 -15.23 17.00 -5.88
CA PRO A 72 -14.03 16.42 -6.50
C PRO A 72 -12.70 16.98 -5.97
N ALA A 73 -12.69 18.23 -5.50
CA ALA A 73 -11.53 18.87 -4.88
C ALA A 73 -11.18 18.31 -3.48
N LEU A 74 -12.10 17.60 -2.83
CA LEU A 74 -11.87 16.91 -1.56
C LEU A 74 -11.33 15.49 -1.75
N ILE A 75 -11.37 14.97 -2.98
CA ILE A 75 -10.79 13.67 -3.32
C ILE A 75 -9.31 13.86 -3.62
N GLN A 76 -8.50 13.47 -2.65
CA GLN A 76 -7.04 13.62 -2.67
C GLN A 76 -6.38 12.27 -2.88
N GLN A 77 -5.38 12.24 -3.75
CA GLN A 77 -4.52 11.08 -3.95
C GLN A 77 -3.11 11.43 -3.47
N PRO A 78 -2.51 10.63 -2.58
CA PRO A 78 -1.13 10.84 -2.17
C PRO A 78 -0.17 10.55 -3.33
N PRO A 79 1.00 11.19 -3.38
CA PRO A 79 2.05 10.86 -4.34
C PRO A 79 2.48 9.39 -4.26
N THR A 80 2.96 8.83 -5.38
CA THR A 80 3.57 7.49 -5.40
C THR A 80 4.70 7.41 -4.37
N GLY A 81 4.78 6.29 -3.63
CA GLY A 81 5.82 6.10 -2.60
C GLY A 81 5.52 6.76 -1.25
N HIS A 82 4.32 7.31 -1.05
CA HIS A 82 3.86 7.79 0.25
C HIS A 82 2.91 6.78 0.93
N ALA A 83 2.92 5.52 0.48
CA ALA A 83 2.15 4.46 1.09
C ALA A 83 2.72 4.12 2.48
N ILE A 84 1.83 3.68 3.38
CA ILE A 84 2.20 3.16 4.70
C ILE A 84 2.48 1.65 4.70
N HIS A 85 2.17 0.96 3.60
CA HIS A 85 2.41 -0.48 3.43
C HIS A 85 3.25 -0.70 2.17
N TYR A 86 4.32 -1.49 2.30
CA TYR A 86 5.20 -1.89 1.21
C TYR A 86 5.27 -3.41 1.13
N ALA A 87 5.36 -3.92 -0.09
CA ALA A 87 5.50 -5.32 -0.40
C ALA A 87 6.24 -5.49 -1.74
N GLY A 88 6.68 -6.71 -2.03
CA GLY A 88 7.21 -7.07 -3.35
C GLY A 88 8.59 -6.51 -3.66
N THR A 89 9.37 -6.13 -2.64
CA THR A 89 10.78 -5.74 -2.80
C THR A 89 11.70 -6.94 -2.99
N LEU A 90 11.28 -8.12 -2.52
CA LEU A 90 11.96 -9.41 -2.71
C LEU A 90 10.91 -10.51 -2.99
N PRO A 91 10.09 -10.38 -4.04
CA PRO A 91 8.85 -11.14 -4.19
C PRO A 91 9.11 -12.65 -4.27
N MET A 92 8.21 -13.44 -3.69
CA MET A 92 8.22 -14.90 -3.85
C MET A 92 7.81 -15.28 -5.28
N ASN A 93 8.52 -16.22 -5.88
CA ASN A 93 8.24 -16.76 -7.21
C ASN A 93 8.57 -18.26 -7.22
N ASP A 94 7.85 -19.05 -8.03
CA ASP A 94 8.11 -20.48 -8.22
C ASP A 94 9.45 -20.74 -8.93
N ASP A 95 9.87 -19.83 -9.82
CA ASP A 95 11.18 -19.81 -10.46
C ASP A 95 11.90 -18.49 -10.15
N PRO A 96 12.53 -18.37 -8.96
CA PRO A 96 13.04 -17.10 -8.49
C PRO A 96 14.36 -16.73 -9.17
N ALA A 97 14.51 -15.47 -9.53
CA ALA A 97 15.75 -14.86 -10.00
C ALA A 97 16.44 -14.04 -8.89
N ALA A 98 17.50 -13.31 -9.25
CA ALA A 98 18.15 -12.37 -8.34
C ALA A 98 17.14 -11.41 -7.70
N TYR A 99 17.29 -11.17 -6.38
CA TYR A 99 16.36 -10.36 -5.56
C TYR A 99 14.93 -10.90 -5.49
N GLN A 100 14.77 -12.22 -5.59
CA GLN A 100 13.49 -12.89 -5.37
C GLN A 100 13.65 -14.04 -4.39
N CYS A 101 12.55 -14.45 -3.78
CA CYS A 101 12.51 -15.60 -2.89
C CYS A 101 11.81 -16.77 -3.57
N ASP A 102 12.17 -18.00 -3.22
CA ASP A 102 11.33 -19.15 -3.56
C ASP A 102 10.04 -19.16 -2.70
N PRO A 103 9.05 -20.05 -2.96
CA PRO A 103 7.81 -20.09 -2.18
C PRO A 103 8.03 -20.40 -0.69
N THR A 104 9.18 -20.95 -0.30
CA THR A 104 9.54 -21.20 1.10
C THR A 104 10.11 -19.96 1.80
N GLY A 105 10.23 -18.84 1.09
CA GLY A 105 10.79 -17.59 1.59
C GLY A 105 12.31 -17.54 1.53
N ARG A 106 12.98 -18.53 0.94
CA ARG A 106 14.44 -18.54 0.84
C ARG A 106 14.89 -17.63 -0.30
N LEU A 107 15.85 -16.75 0.00
CA LEU A 107 16.39 -15.81 -0.98
C LEU A 107 17.20 -16.56 -2.05
N HIS A 108 16.94 -16.27 -3.33
CA HIS A 108 17.64 -16.87 -4.45
C HIS A 108 19.17 -16.68 -4.34
N GLY A 109 19.92 -17.70 -4.75
CA GLY A 109 21.39 -17.70 -4.65
C GLY A 109 21.94 -17.92 -3.24
N THR A 110 21.09 -18.11 -2.24
CA THR A 110 21.52 -18.35 -0.85
C THR A 110 21.09 -19.72 -0.33
N ARG A 111 21.78 -20.21 0.71
CA ARG A 111 21.47 -21.49 1.35
C ARG A 111 20.62 -21.36 2.61
N ARG A 112 20.83 -20.31 3.42
CA ARG A 112 20.21 -20.13 4.74
C ARG A 112 19.74 -18.70 5.00
N VAL A 113 19.38 -17.95 3.96
CA VAL A 113 18.81 -16.60 4.10
C VAL A 113 17.34 -16.66 3.71
N PHE A 114 16.47 -16.25 4.63
CA PHE A 114 15.02 -16.30 4.48
C PHE A 114 14.40 -14.94 4.76
N VAL A 115 13.37 -14.60 4.00
CA VAL A 115 12.61 -13.35 4.10
C VAL A 115 11.21 -13.67 4.61
N ALA A 116 10.87 -13.21 5.81
CA ALA A 116 9.66 -13.58 6.53
C ALA A 116 8.71 -12.39 6.78
N ASP A 117 8.84 -11.32 6.02
CA ASP A 117 8.00 -10.12 6.10
C ASP A 117 7.23 -9.88 4.79
N SER A 118 6.73 -8.65 4.60
CA SER A 118 6.00 -8.25 3.41
C SER A 118 6.84 -8.15 2.13
N ALA A 119 8.17 -8.10 2.23
CA ALA A 119 9.04 -8.01 1.06
C ALA A 119 8.81 -9.19 0.11
N GLY A 120 8.50 -10.37 0.66
CA GLY A 120 8.18 -11.58 -0.07
C GLY A 120 6.81 -11.60 -0.76
N PHE A 121 5.90 -10.67 -0.45
CA PHE A 121 4.54 -10.71 -1.01
C PHE A 121 4.53 -10.16 -2.45
N PRO A 122 4.17 -10.95 -3.47
CA PRO A 122 4.20 -10.49 -4.88
C PRO A 122 3.21 -9.36 -5.18
N THR A 123 2.16 -9.26 -4.38
CA THR A 123 1.12 -8.24 -4.49
C THR A 123 0.83 -7.64 -3.12
N LEU A 124 0.59 -6.34 -3.09
CA LEU A 124 0.13 -5.62 -1.91
C LEU A 124 -1.40 -5.70 -1.83
N PRO A 125 -1.99 -6.29 -0.78
CA PRO A 125 -3.44 -6.33 -0.64
C PRO A 125 -4.01 -4.94 -0.32
N ALA A 126 -5.27 -4.72 -0.70
CA ALA A 126 -5.99 -3.49 -0.37
C ALA A 126 -6.29 -3.31 1.13
N LYS A 127 -6.18 -4.38 1.93
CA LYS A 127 -6.49 -4.38 3.36
C LYS A 127 -5.23 -4.68 4.16
N ASN A 128 -5.30 -4.37 5.46
CA ASN A 128 -4.18 -4.59 6.38
C ASN A 128 -3.68 -6.03 6.30
N MET A 129 -2.37 -6.18 6.14
CA MET A 129 -1.72 -7.46 5.87
C MET A 129 -1.00 -8.05 7.07
N SER A 130 -1.13 -7.44 8.27
CA SER A 130 -0.43 -7.86 9.48
C SER A 130 -0.64 -9.34 9.82
N PHE A 131 -1.89 -9.82 9.79
CA PHE A 131 -2.17 -11.24 10.03
C PHE A 131 -1.59 -12.15 8.94
N GLY A 132 -1.65 -11.72 7.67
CA GLY A 132 -1.03 -12.44 6.55
C GLY A 132 0.49 -12.53 6.69
N MET A 133 1.14 -11.44 7.10
CA MET A 133 2.58 -11.41 7.39
C MET A 133 2.94 -12.36 8.53
N MET A 134 2.21 -12.33 9.65
CA MET A 134 2.46 -13.23 10.77
C MET A 134 2.29 -14.70 10.37
N ALA A 135 1.22 -15.03 9.63
CA ALA A 135 1.00 -16.38 9.12
C ALA A 135 2.12 -16.82 8.17
N ASN A 136 2.56 -15.95 7.26
CA ASN A 136 3.68 -16.24 6.36
C ASN A 136 4.99 -16.42 7.12
N ALA A 137 5.26 -15.58 8.12
CA ALA A 137 6.45 -15.68 8.95
C ALA A 137 6.50 -17.02 9.69
N MET A 138 5.39 -17.46 10.29
CA MET A 138 5.28 -18.76 10.95
C MET A 138 5.54 -19.91 9.97
N ARG A 139 4.96 -19.85 8.78
CA ARG A 139 5.15 -20.84 7.71
C ARG A 139 6.61 -20.94 7.28
N ILE A 140 7.28 -19.81 7.07
CA ILE A 140 8.68 -19.74 6.64
C ILE A 140 9.61 -20.22 7.75
N ALA A 141 9.36 -19.83 9.00
CA ALA A 141 10.14 -20.28 10.15
C ALA A 141 10.09 -21.81 10.32
N ALA A 142 8.90 -22.42 10.15
CA ALA A 142 8.74 -23.87 10.20
C ALA A 142 9.56 -24.58 9.11
N THR A 143 9.56 -24.05 7.88
CA THR A 143 10.37 -24.60 6.79
C THR A 143 11.86 -24.44 7.05
N ALA A 144 12.29 -23.27 7.52
CA ALA A 144 13.70 -22.98 7.81
C ALA A 144 14.26 -23.88 8.92
N ALA A 145 13.47 -24.15 9.97
CA ALA A 145 13.86 -25.04 11.07
C ALA A 145 14.05 -26.50 10.64
N GLY A 146 13.41 -26.93 9.55
CA GLY A 146 13.56 -28.27 8.98
C GLY A 146 14.68 -28.43 7.95
N SER A 147 15.50 -27.40 7.69
CA SER A 147 16.45 -27.31 6.55
C SER A 147 17.95 -27.26 6.90
#